data_AF-G1VMT3-F1
#
_entry.id   AF-G1VMT3-F1
#
_cell.length_a   1.000
_cell.length_b   1.000
_cell.length_c   1.000
_cell.angle_alpha   90.00
_cell.angle_beta   90.00
_cell.angle_gamma   90.00
#
_symmetry.space_group_name_H-M   'P 1'
#
loop_
_entity.id
_entity.type
_entity.pdbx_description
1 polymer ?
#
loop_
_entity_poly.entity_id
_entity_poly.type
_entity_poly.pdbx_seq_one_letter_code
_entity_poly.pdbx_strand_id
1 'polypeptide(L)' 'MLNEITNNNYFHTYYKHWITVYKEGAIRDFTMKKYIMALKWIEQLAPNLKLCEVKSYLPAIAKRLCS' A
#
# COMPACT_ATOMS: atom_id res chain seq x y z
N MET A 1 7.33 -5.52 -16.09
CA MET A 1 8.47 -5.97 -15.27
C MET A 1 8.11 -5.73 -13.81
N LEU A 2 8.44 -6.67 -12.92
CA LEU A 2 8.27 -6.49 -11.49
C LEU A 2 9.25 -5.40 -11.04
N ASN A 3 8.76 -4.16 -10.91
CA ASN A 3 9.56 -3.11 -10.27
C ASN A 3 9.82 -3.57 -8.84
N GLU A 4 11.09 -3.62 -8.42
CA GLU A 4 11.44 -3.93 -7.04
C GLU A 4 10.80 -2.86 -6.13
N ILE A 5 9.82 -3.29 -5.33
CA ILE A 5 9.23 -2.42 -4.33
C ILE A 5 10.15 -2.39 -3.12
N THR A 6 10.64 -1.21 -2.81
CA THR A 6 11.49 -0.92 -1.66
C THR A 6 10.69 -0.26 -0.54
N ASN A 7 11.24 -0.25 0.67
CA ASN A 7 10.65 0.42 1.83
C ASN A 7 10.42 1.93 1.65
N ASN A 8 11.15 2.57 0.72
CA ASN A 8 11.03 3.99 0.42
C ASN A 8 9.91 4.33 -0.57
N ASN A 9 9.28 3.33 -1.18
CA ASN A 9 8.14 3.57 -2.06
C ASN A 9 6.92 4.05 -1.27
N TYR A 10 6.11 4.88 -1.93
CA TYR A 10 4.83 5.31 -1.37
C TYR A 10 3.87 4.14 -1.21
N PHE A 11 3.15 4.13 -0.09
CA PHE A 11 2.20 3.09 0.26
C PHE A 11 1.09 2.94 -0.78
N HIS A 12 0.53 4.05 -1.28
CA HIS A 12 -0.52 3.99 -2.31
C HIS A 12 -0.01 3.33 -3.61
N THR A 13 1.25 3.56 -3.98
CA THR A 13 1.89 2.95 -5.16
C THR A 13 2.02 1.43 -4.97
N TYR A 14 2.48 0.99 -3.81
CA TYR A 14 2.54 -0.43 -3.47
C TYR A 14 1.15 -1.06 -3.45
N TYR A 15 0.18 -0.41 -2.80
CA TYR A 15 -1.18 -0.91 -2.69
C TYR A 15 -1.83 -1.10 -4.06
N LYS A 16 -1.62 -0.14 -4.98
CA LYS A 16 -2.04 -0.24 -6.39
C LYS A 16 -1.39 -1.43 -7.11
N HIS A 17 -0.10 -1.65 -6.90
CA HIS A 17 0.58 -2.81 -7.48
C HIS A 17 0.04 -4.13 -6.93
N TRP A 18 -0.18 -4.21 -5.62
CA TRP A 18 -0.72 -5.40 -4.96
C TRP A 18 -2.14 -5.75 -5.44
N ILE A 19 -3.03 -4.77 -5.65
CA ILE A 19 -4.36 -5.04 -6.22
C ILE A 19 -4.27 -5.58 -7.65
N THR A 20 -3.37 -5.04 -8.49
CA THR A 20 -3.17 -5.51 -9.87
C THR A 20 -2.60 -6.92 -9.90
N VAL A 21 -1.60 -7.23 -9.07
CA VAL A 21 -0.95 -8.55 -9.08
C VAL A 21 -1.83 -9.63 -8.48
N TYR A 22 -2.56 -9.35 -7.40
CA TYR A 22 -3.21 -10.39 -6.60
C TYR A 22 -4.73 -10.35 -6.61
N LYS A 23 -5.36 -9.25 -7.03
CA LYS A 23 -6.82 -9.08 -6.97
C LYS A 23 -7.45 -9.00 -8.35
N GLU A 24 -6.81 -8.34 -9.30
CA GLU A 24 -7.31 -8.21 -10.65
C GLU A 24 -7.50 -9.59 -11.31
N GLY A 25 -8.69 -9.83 -11.87
CA GLY A 25 -9.09 -11.14 -12.41
C GLY A 25 -9.37 -12.25 -11.38
N ALA A 26 -8.94 -12.10 -10.12
CA ALA A 26 -9.11 -13.11 -9.07
C ALA A 26 -10.34 -12.88 -8.17
N ILE A 27 -10.94 -11.69 -8.19
CA ILE A 27 -12.12 -11.34 -7.39
C ILE A 27 -13.22 -10.71 -8.25
N ARG A 28 -14.46 -10.73 -7.74
CA ARG A 28 -15.61 -10.09 -8.41
C ARG A 28 -15.48 -8.57 -8.42
N ASP A 29 -16.04 -7.94 -9.44
CA ASP A 29 -16.01 -6.49 -9.66
C ASP A 29 -16.49 -5.65 -8.45
N PHE A 30 -17.56 -6.09 -7.77
CA PHE A 30 -18.05 -5.36 -6.60
C PHE A 30 -17.02 -5.30 -5.47
N THR A 31 -16.23 -6.38 -5.32
CA THR A 31 -15.16 -6.44 -4.33
C THR A 31 -13.98 -5.60 -4.81
N MET A 32 -13.64 -5.64 -6.10
CA MET A 32 -12.61 -4.78 -6.69
C MET A 32 -12.91 -3.30 -6.48
N LYS A 33 -14.17 -2.87 -6.62
CA LYS A 33 -14.60 -1.49 -6.33
C LYS A 33 -14.25 -1.05 -4.91
N LYS A 34 -14.29 -1.95 -3.92
CA LYS A 34 -13.87 -1.63 -2.53
C LYS A 34 -12.37 -1.34 -2.46
N TYR A 35 -11.55 -2.15 -3.13
CA TYR A 35 -10.10 -1.94 -3.19
C TYR A 35 -9.74 -0.62 -3.89
N ILE A 36 -10.38 -0.31 -5.02
CA ILE A 36 -10.18 0.94 -5.75
C ILE A 36 -10.61 2.15 -4.91
N MET A 37 -11.75 2.06 -4.21
CA MET A 37 -12.20 3.12 -3.31
C MET A 37 -11.20 3.37 -2.18
N ALA A 38 -10.67 2.32 -1.56
CA ALA A 38 -9.64 2.44 -0.55
C ALA A 38 -8.36 3.08 -1.10
N LEU A 39 -7.91 2.71 -2.31
CA LEU A 39 -6.76 3.33 -2.96
C LEU A 39 -6.96 4.84 -3.12
N LYS A 40 -8.13 5.27 -3.60
CA LYS A 40 -8.46 6.70 -3.75
C LYS A 40 -8.38 7.45 -2.42
N TRP A 41 -8.88 6.86 -1.34
CA TRP A 41 -8.80 7.48 -0.01
C TRP A 41 -7.36 7.53 0.52
N ILE A 42 -6.55 6.50 0.28
CA ILE A 42 -5.13 6.49 0.66
C ILE A 42 -4.39 7.62 -0.08
N GLU A 43 -4.64 7.79 -1.38
CA GLU A 43 -4.04 8.87 -2.18
C GLU A 43 -4.44 10.26 -1.68
N GLN A 44 -5.67 10.42 -1.17
CA GLN A 44 -6.15 11.70 -0.63
C GLN A 44 -5.64 11.99 0.78
N LEU A 45 -5.65 11.00 1.67
CA LEU A 45 -5.37 11.18 3.09
C LEU A 45 -3.87 11.07 3.42
N ALA A 46 -3.14 10.26 2.66
CA ALA A 46 -1.76 9.90 2.95
C ALA A 46 -0.88 9.78 1.68
N PRO A 47 -0.86 10.81 0.80
CA PRO A 47 -0.15 10.76 -0.49
C PRO A 47 1.36 10.50 -0.35
N ASN A 48 1.96 11.01 0.74
CA ASN A 48 3.39 10.94 0.97
C ASN A 48 3.82 9.82 1.91
N LEU A 49 2.89 8.98 2.38
CA LEU A 49 3.18 7.89 3.31
C LEU A 49 4.04 6.84 2.61
N LYS A 50 5.23 6.58 3.15
CA LYS A 50 6.14 5.53 2.69
C LYS A 50 5.84 4.21 3.37
N LEU A 51 6.24 3.10 2.74
CA LEU A 51 6.06 1.76 3.32
C LEU A 51 6.75 1.58 4.67
N CYS A 52 7.95 2.13 4.86
CA CYS A 52 8.66 2.10 6.14
C CYS A 52 7.93 2.83 7.28
N GLU A 53 7.01 3.74 6.94
CA GLU A 53 6.22 4.53 7.89
C GLU A 53 4.91 3.82 8.27
N VAL A 54 4.50 2.81 7.50
CA VAL A 54 3.38 1.91 7.84
C VAL A 54 3.80 0.99 8.99
N LYS A 55 3.79 1.54 10.20
CA LYS A 55 4.15 0.80 11.41
C LYS A 55 2.96 -0.03 11.89
N SER A 56 3.18 -1.33 12.10
CA SER A 56 2.37 -2.12 13.02
C SER A 56 2.46 -1.52 14.43
N TYR A 57 1.33 -1.33 15.11
CA TYR A 57 1.17 -0.66 16.41
C TYR A 57 1.87 -1.34 17.61
N LEU A 58 3.13 -1.75 17.47
CA LEU A 58 4.02 -2.11 18.57
C LEU A 58 5.03 -0.96 18.74
N PRO A 59 4.80 -0.04 19.71
CA PRO A 59 5.46 1.27 19.75
C PRO A 59 6.98 1.24 19.92
N ALA A 60 7.56 0.15 20.44
CA ALA A 60 8.93 0.15 20.95
C ALA A 60 10.02 -0.19 19.91
N ILE A 61 9.71 -0.94 18.83
CA ILE A 61 10.72 -1.45 17.89
C ILE A 61 10.85 -0.56 16.64
N ALA A 62 9.81 0.22 16.34
CA ALA A 62 9.64 0.82 15.03
C ALA A 62 10.54 2.05 14.75
N LYS A 63 11.36 2.51 15.70
CA LYS A 63 12.26 3.67 15.50
C LYS A 63 13.49 3.34 14.64
N ARG A 64 13.75 2.07 14.32
CA ARG A 64 14.94 1.63 13.55
C ARG A 64 14.72 1.40 12.05
N LEU A 65 13.48 1.45 11.56
CA LEU A 65 13.15 1.03 10.18
C LEU A 65 13.20 2.16 9.13
N CYS A 66 13.44 3.41 9.56
CA CYS A 66 13.63 4.56 8.67
C CYS A 66 15.05 5.14 8.71
N SER A 67 16.02 4.39 9.27
CA SER A 67 17.44 4.77 9.28
C SER A 67 18.26 3.84 8.40
#